data_AF-A0A6S7I6I2-F1
#
_entry.id   AF-A0A6S7I6I2-F1
#
_cell.length_a   1.000
_cell.length_b   1.000
_cell.length_c   1.000
_cell.angle_alpha   90.00
_cell.angle_beta   90.00
_cell.angle_gamma   90.00
#
_symmetry.space_group_name_H-M   'P 1'
#
loop_
_entity.id
_entity.type
_entity.pdbx_description
1 polymer ?
#
loop_
_entity_poly.entity_id
_entity_poly.type
_entity_poly.pdbx_seq_one_letter_code
_entity_poly.pdbx_strand_id
1 'polypeptide(L)'
;MNIIKKTTEHLHPGQVPVIAVDQPLFAVAKQIQWNWPQTHGEQNFVILLGGLHIEMVALKMLGDWLEDSRWTSALVEAGIANPGMANSFAKALNVKRARCAHQLTASALYALLNKSICRERRRNGIGTYSILRQMKMSRRFSSIAVDQAHKQNNTLVKGDGGDIGLTENPGALRLWMISGPEIARMITEFEDDTAFITDEKTDQAKHHEERHRVQISFAKDVKALVHVMEDMGNPFLEESADLLVLVTRTIADASMVATVHQIEAECLTEEKRSICEPIKKNKYKLFSSPPPKIPSKDKQQIAMLKSDCGLYSRLYIACQTRDGDLDKFFEHENQGCPPSLSQHGNLCLPGNKSDLLQCTGAVIPVVTDSPNSIDVTIIDSAAAINMLKPTPAVKTFHDYAEHVFIPYIKGQLQHTKRFDVVWDEYTPNSLKETRKKRGRGIRRRVQSSTKLPSKWHEFLRVNENMTELFAFLANHILSADFGSNKQVISNHRSTSSLQSAL
;
A
#
# COMPACT_ATOMS: atom_id res chain seq x y z
N MET A 1 -0.57 -11.20 -41.71
CA MET A 1 -0.28 -12.63 -41.50
C MET A 1 0.23 -13.32 -42.76
N ASN A 2 -0.49 -13.33 -43.88
CA ASN A 2 -0.04 -13.98 -45.14
C ASN A 2 1.32 -13.49 -45.66
N ILE A 3 1.58 -12.17 -45.62
CA ILE A 3 2.88 -11.61 -46.02
C ILE A 3 3.98 -12.15 -45.11
N ILE A 4 3.75 -12.14 -43.80
CA ILE A 4 4.71 -12.65 -42.80
C ILE A 4 5.02 -14.13 -43.07
N LYS A 5 4.00 -14.96 -43.33
CA LYS A 5 4.20 -16.38 -43.68
C LYS A 5 5.06 -16.55 -44.93
N LYS A 6 4.78 -15.77 -45.99
CA LYS A 6 5.60 -15.79 -47.21
C LYS A 6 7.04 -15.34 -46.95
N THR A 7 7.24 -14.32 -46.12
CA THR A 7 8.58 -13.83 -45.77
C THR A 7 9.34 -14.83 -44.90
N THR A 8 8.70 -15.43 -43.90
CA THR A 8 9.31 -16.46 -43.05
C THR A 8 9.69 -17.69 -43.88
N GLU A 9 8.82 -18.16 -44.76
CA GLU A 9 9.11 -19.30 -45.64
C GLU A 9 10.29 -19.00 -46.59
N HIS A 10 10.40 -17.75 -47.06
CA HIS A 10 11.50 -17.34 -47.93
C HIS A 10 12.85 -17.28 -47.19
N LEU A 11 12.87 -16.77 -45.95
CA LEU A 11 14.09 -16.64 -45.15
C LEU A 11 14.50 -17.97 -44.51
N HIS A 12 13.54 -18.70 -43.94
CA HIS A 12 13.73 -19.97 -43.24
C HIS A 12 12.60 -20.96 -43.59
N PRO A 13 12.78 -21.76 -44.67
CA PRO A 13 11.77 -22.72 -45.12
C PRO A 13 11.34 -23.70 -44.01
N GLY A 14 10.02 -23.91 -43.86
CA GLY A 14 9.46 -24.80 -42.85
C GLY A 14 9.38 -24.22 -41.42
N GLN A 15 9.87 -23.00 -41.18
CA GLN A 15 9.72 -22.34 -39.88
C GLN A 15 8.28 -21.81 -39.70
N VAL A 16 7.64 -22.15 -38.58
CA VAL A 16 6.34 -21.54 -38.21
C VAL A 16 6.55 -20.06 -37.86
N PRO A 17 5.85 -19.12 -38.53
CA PRO A 17 5.97 -17.71 -38.24
C PRO A 17 5.50 -17.36 -36.83
N VAL A 18 6.34 -16.62 -36.11
CA VAL A 18 6.02 -16.06 -34.79
C VAL A 18 5.73 -14.58 -34.94
N ILE A 19 4.56 -14.12 -34.46
CA ILE A 19 4.12 -12.73 -34.57
C ILE A 19 3.81 -12.20 -33.18
N ALA A 20 4.54 -11.17 -32.74
CA ALA A 20 4.18 -10.39 -31.58
C ALA A 20 3.28 -9.22 -32.00
N VAL A 21 2.12 -9.04 -31.37
CA VAL A 21 1.16 -7.98 -31.70
C VAL A 21 0.60 -7.30 -30.45
N ASP A 22 0.26 -6.02 -30.57
CA ASP A 22 -0.35 -5.24 -29.49
C ASP A 22 -1.73 -5.77 -29.09
N GLN A 23 -2.21 -5.38 -27.91
CA GLN A 23 -3.44 -5.91 -27.32
C GLN A 23 -4.67 -5.89 -28.24
N PRO A 24 -5.00 -4.80 -28.98
CA PRO A 24 -6.14 -4.81 -29.89
C PRO A 24 -5.94 -5.76 -31.07
N LEU A 25 -4.71 -5.83 -31.60
CA LEU A 25 -4.36 -6.68 -32.74
C LEU A 25 -4.28 -8.15 -32.34
N PHE A 26 -3.87 -8.46 -31.10
CA PHE A 26 -3.85 -9.83 -30.57
C PHE A 26 -5.24 -10.44 -30.56
N ALA A 27 -6.25 -9.68 -30.12
CA ALA A 27 -7.64 -10.14 -30.12
C ALA A 27 -8.14 -10.44 -31.54
N VAL A 28 -7.89 -9.55 -32.49
CA VAL A 28 -8.24 -9.74 -33.91
C VAL A 28 -7.49 -10.94 -34.51
N ALA A 29 -6.20 -11.05 -34.20
CA ALA A 29 -5.36 -12.14 -34.71
C ALA A 29 -5.82 -13.50 -34.18
N LYS A 30 -6.22 -13.60 -32.90
CA LYS A 30 -6.82 -14.81 -32.33
C LYS A 30 -8.18 -15.14 -32.93
N GLN A 31 -9.03 -14.14 -33.20
CA GLN A 31 -10.27 -14.37 -33.96
C GLN A 31 -10.00 -14.95 -35.35
N ILE A 32 -8.96 -14.48 -36.03
CA ILE A 32 -8.53 -15.05 -37.32
C ILE A 32 -8.06 -16.51 -37.15
N GLN A 33 -7.28 -16.83 -36.10
CA GLN A 33 -6.87 -18.22 -35.84
C GLN A 33 -8.07 -19.14 -35.60
N TRP A 34 -9.10 -18.66 -34.90
CA TRP A 34 -10.30 -19.43 -34.58
C TRP A 34 -11.24 -19.61 -35.78
N ASN A 35 -11.38 -18.59 -36.62
CA ASN A 35 -12.25 -18.65 -37.80
C ASN A 35 -11.63 -19.43 -38.97
N TRP A 36 -10.30 -19.49 -39.06
CA TRP A 36 -9.58 -20.18 -40.14
C TRP A 36 -8.47 -21.10 -39.62
N PRO A 37 -8.80 -22.16 -38.85
CA PRO A 37 -7.80 -23.00 -38.19
C PRO A 37 -6.87 -23.74 -39.16
N GLN A 38 -7.38 -24.16 -40.33
CA GLN A 38 -6.57 -24.89 -41.31
C GLN A 38 -5.49 -24.02 -41.98
N THR A 39 -5.73 -22.72 -42.16
CA THR A 39 -4.80 -21.82 -42.87
C THR A 39 -4.04 -20.88 -41.93
N HIS A 40 -4.66 -20.47 -40.82
CA HIS A 40 -4.16 -19.47 -39.87
C HIS A 40 -4.16 -19.95 -38.40
N GLY A 41 -4.50 -21.22 -38.14
CA GLY A 41 -4.51 -21.78 -36.79
C GLY A 41 -3.14 -21.86 -36.12
N GLU A 42 -3.10 -22.42 -34.92
CA GLU A 42 -1.92 -22.39 -34.04
C GLU A 42 -0.74 -23.20 -34.57
N GLN A 43 -0.98 -24.18 -35.45
CA GLN A 43 0.09 -24.89 -36.16
C GLN A 43 0.70 -24.08 -37.32
N ASN A 44 -0.03 -23.07 -37.80
CA ASN A 44 0.41 -22.23 -38.92
C ASN A 44 1.02 -20.89 -38.48
N PHE A 45 0.67 -20.39 -37.29
CA PHE A 45 1.19 -19.15 -36.73
C PHE A 45 1.24 -19.22 -35.20
N VAL A 46 2.36 -18.79 -34.63
CA VAL A 46 2.46 -18.54 -33.18
C VAL A 46 2.20 -17.05 -32.95
N ILE A 47 1.08 -16.72 -32.33
CA ILE A 47 0.71 -15.33 -32.04
C ILE A 47 0.98 -15.06 -30.57
N LEU A 48 1.87 -14.10 -30.32
CA LEU A 48 2.26 -13.65 -29.00
C LEU A 48 1.70 -12.26 -28.75
N LEU A 49 1.25 -12.02 -27.52
CA LEU A 49 0.90 -10.68 -27.07
C LEU A 49 2.21 -9.89 -26.88
N GLY A 50 2.24 -8.64 -27.35
CA GLY A 50 3.41 -7.77 -27.24
C GLY A 50 3.89 -7.66 -25.78
N GLY A 51 5.14 -8.06 -25.53
CA GLY A 51 5.72 -8.12 -24.18
C GLY A 51 5.71 -6.79 -23.44
N LEU A 52 5.79 -5.67 -24.17
CA LEU A 52 5.72 -4.32 -23.61
C LEU A 52 4.39 -4.05 -22.89
N HIS A 53 3.27 -4.46 -23.49
CA HIS A 53 1.94 -4.23 -22.89
C HIS A 53 1.71 -5.09 -21.66
N ILE A 54 2.17 -6.35 -21.68
CA ILE A 54 2.15 -7.23 -20.51
C ILE A 54 2.92 -6.57 -19.35
N GLU A 55 4.13 -6.10 -19.65
CA GLU A 55 4.97 -5.45 -18.66
C GLU A 55 4.35 -4.16 -18.13
N MET A 56 3.79 -3.31 -19.01
CA MET A 56 3.08 -2.10 -18.59
C MET A 56 1.93 -2.42 -17.63
N VAL A 57 1.13 -3.44 -17.93
CA VAL A 57 0.03 -3.86 -17.07
C VAL A 57 0.55 -4.38 -15.74
N ALA A 58 1.59 -5.21 -15.74
CA ALA A 58 2.21 -5.72 -14.53
C ALA A 58 2.78 -4.60 -13.64
N LEU A 59 3.49 -3.64 -14.23
CA LEU A 59 4.04 -2.49 -13.52
C LEU A 59 2.94 -1.58 -12.95
N LYS A 60 1.85 -1.35 -13.68
CA LYS A 60 0.68 -0.61 -13.15
C LYS A 60 0.05 -1.34 -11.98
N MET A 61 -0.14 -2.65 -12.09
CA MET A 61 -0.67 -3.44 -10.98
C MET A 61 0.22 -3.34 -9.73
N LEU A 62 1.55 -3.48 -9.89
CA LEU A 62 2.49 -3.28 -8.78
C LEU A 62 2.40 -1.86 -8.20
N GLY A 63 2.28 -0.85 -9.05
CA GLY A 63 2.12 0.53 -8.62
C GLY A 63 0.82 0.77 -7.83
N ASP A 64 -0.29 0.20 -8.27
CA ASP A 64 -1.59 0.25 -7.58
C ASP A 64 -1.51 -0.44 -6.20
N TRP A 65 -0.76 -1.55 -6.09
CA TRP A 65 -0.50 -2.23 -4.81
C TRP A 65 0.38 -1.41 -3.87
N LEU A 66 1.29 -0.61 -4.42
CA LEU A 66 2.18 0.28 -3.68
C LEU A 66 1.57 1.68 -3.45
N GLU A 67 0.36 1.95 -3.95
CA GLU A 67 -0.34 3.20 -3.70
C GLU A 67 -0.62 3.37 -2.19
N ASP A 68 -0.49 4.60 -1.68
CA ASP A 68 -0.59 4.94 -0.26
C ASP A 68 0.40 4.21 0.69
N SER A 69 1.27 3.36 0.16
CA SER A 69 2.30 2.68 0.95
C SER A 69 3.47 3.58 1.36
N ARG A 70 3.47 4.83 0.90
CA ARG A 70 4.60 5.77 0.90
C ARG A 70 5.85 5.27 0.18
N TRP A 71 5.73 4.25 -0.67
CA TRP A 71 6.81 3.81 -1.55
C TRP A 71 7.38 4.98 -2.39
N THR A 72 6.51 5.82 -2.95
CA THR A 72 6.95 7.01 -3.70
C THR A 72 7.71 8.01 -2.82
N SER A 73 7.33 8.16 -1.55
CA SER A 73 8.06 8.98 -0.57
C SER A 73 9.43 8.38 -0.26
N ALA A 74 9.54 7.06 -0.09
CA ALA A 74 10.82 6.39 0.15
C ALA A 74 11.80 6.58 -1.02
N LEU A 75 11.32 6.52 -2.27
CA LEU A 75 12.14 6.83 -3.45
C LEU A 75 12.60 8.29 -3.49
N VAL A 76 11.77 9.22 -3.02
CA VAL A 76 12.12 10.64 -2.92
C VAL A 76 13.12 10.90 -1.80
N GLU A 77 12.91 10.33 -0.61
CA GLU A 77 13.82 10.43 0.54
C GLU A 77 15.19 9.79 0.22
N ALA A 78 15.22 8.73 -0.60
CA ALA A 78 16.46 8.10 -1.07
C ALA A 78 17.19 8.88 -2.19
N GLY A 79 16.61 9.99 -2.68
CA GLY A 79 17.18 10.78 -3.77
C GLY A 79 17.13 10.10 -5.14
N ILE A 80 16.35 9.03 -5.30
CA ILE A 80 16.25 8.25 -6.55
C ILE A 80 15.37 8.97 -7.57
N ALA A 81 14.33 9.66 -7.09
CA ALA A 81 13.38 10.38 -7.95
C ALA A 81 12.83 11.62 -7.25
N ASN A 82 12.46 12.63 -8.02
CA ASN A 82 11.63 13.73 -7.50
C ASN A 82 10.15 13.28 -7.35
N PRO A 83 9.29 14.01 -6.61
CA PRO A 83 7.92 13.59 -6.36
C PRO A 83 7.08 13.31 -7.61
N GLY A 84 7.24 14.12 -8.67
CA GLY A 84 6.54 13.92 -9.94
C GLY A 84 7.00 12.65 -10.65
N MET A 85 8.30 12.39 -10.63
CA MET A 85 8.90 11.21 -11.23
C MET A 85 8.54 9.93 -10.46
N ALA A 86 8.58 9.96 -9.12
CA ALA A 86 8.15 8.83 -8.30
C ALA A 86 6.68 8.45 -8.55
N ASN A 87 5.78 9.45 -8.66
CA ASN A 87 4.38 9.22 -9.02
C ASN A 87 4.23 8.64 -10.45
N SER A 88 5.11 9.03 -11.37
CA SER A 88 5.11 8.48 -12.73
C SER A 88 5.48 6.99 -12.76
N PHE A 89 6.28 6.53 -11.78
CA PHE A 89 6.66 5.12 -11.65
C PHE A 89 5.48 4.27 -11.19
N ALA A 90 4.74 4.72 -10.18
CA ALA A 90 3.53 4.04 -9.71
C ALA A 90 2.49 3.89 -10.83
N LYS A 91 2.34 4.90 -11.69
CA LYS A 91 1.40 4.85 -12.83
C LYS A 91 1.98 4.16 -14.07
N ALA A 92 3.21 3.65 -13.99
CA ALA A 92 4.00 3.10 -15.09
C ALA A 92 3.96 3.96 -16.37
N LEU A 93 4.05 5.28 -16.24
CA LEU A 93 4.02 6.21 -17.39
C LEU A 93 5.26 6.07 -18.28
N ASN A 94 6.37 5.58 -17.71
CA ASN A 94 7.58 5.23 -18.45
C ASN A 94 8.04 3.84 -18.00
N VAL A 95 7.89 2.84 -18.89
CA VAL A 95 8.17 1.43 -18.60
C VAL A 95 9.59 1.21 -18.10
N LYS A 96 10.59 1.77 -18.80
CA LYS A 96 12.00 1.59 -18.43
C LYS A 96 12.30 2.13 -17.03
N ARG A 97 11.79 3.32 -16.71
CA ARG A 97 12.03 3.95 -15.41
C ARG A 97 11.24 3.26 -14.29
N ALA A 98 9.98 2.90 -14.54
CA ALA A 98 9.17 2.13 -13.59
C ALA A 98 9.81 0.77 -13.29
N ARG A 99 10.23 0.01 -14.32
CA ARG A 99 10.98 -1.24 -14.19
C ARG A 99 12.21 -1.06 -13.30
N CYS A 100 13.02 -0.04 -13.57
CA CYS A 100 14.21 0.26 -12.76
C CYS A 100 13.86 0.52 -11.29
N ALA A 101 12.83 1.34 -11.02
CA ALA A 101 12.39 1.64 -9.65
C ALA A 101 11.90 0.39 -8.90
N HIS A 102 11.13 -0.48 -9.55
CA HIS A 102 10.69 -1.75 -8.95
C HIS A 102 11.86 -2.72 -8.73
N GLN A 103 12.84 -2.78 -9.65
CA GLN A 103 14.07 -3.58 -9.47
C GLN A 103 14.89 -3.07 -8.28
N LEU A 104 15.10 -1.76 -8.17
CA LEU A 104 15.79 -1.14 -7.03
C LEU A 104 15.09 -1.49 -5.70
N THR A 105 13.76 -1.40 -5.70
CA THR A 105 12.94 -1.75 -4.54
C THR A 105 13.08 -3.21 -4.16
N ALA A 106 12.99 -4.14 -5.13
CA ALA A 106 13.17 -5.56 -4.88
C ALA A 106 14.56 -5.90 -4.34
N SER A 107 15.62 -5.29 -4.90
CA SER A 107 17.00 -5.45 -4.40
C SER A 107 17.16 -4.91 -2.98
N ALA A 108 16.56 -3.76 -2.67
CA ALA A 108 16.60 -3.20 -1.32
C ALA A 108 15.89 -4.09 -0.30
N LEU A 109 14.69 -4.58 -0.62
CA LEU A 109 13.95 -5.52 0.23
C LEU A 109 14.72 -6.83 0.44
N TYR A 110 15.33 -7.38 -0.61
CA TYR A 110 16.16 -8.57 -0.49
C TYR A 110 17.37 -8.35 0.43
N ALA A 111 18.01 -7.18 0.35
CA ALA A 111 19.11 -6.84 1.25
C ALA A 111 18.64 -6.75 2.71
N LEU A 112 17.49 -6.15 2.98
CA LEU A 112 16.89 -6.05 4.32
C LEU A 112 16.50 -7.42 4.89
N LEU A 113 15.95 -8.31 4.05
CA LEU A 113 15.62 -9.69 4.41
C LEU A 113 16.88 -10.48 4.77
N ASN A 114 17.95 -10.36 3.99
CA ASN A 114 19.21 -11.01 4.33
C ASN A 114 19.79 -10.48 5.64
N LYS A 115 19.66 -9.17 5.92
CA LYS A 115 20.07 -8.60 7.21
C LYS A 115 19.27 -9.19 8.38
N SER A 116 17.95 -9.37 8.25
CA SER A 116 17.13 -9.98 9.31
C SER A 116 17.48 -11.46 9.52
N ILE A 117 17.64 -12.24 8.45
CA ILE A 117 18.07 -13.65 8.51
C ILE A 117 19.44 -13.77 9.18
N CYS A 118 20.41 -12.93 8.80
CA CYS A 118 21.74 -12.92 9.41
C CYS A 118 21.69 -12.57 10.91
N ARG A 119 20.82 -11.64 11.31
CA ARG A 119 20.62 -11.28 12.72
C ARG A 119 20.05 -12.45 13.51
N GLU A 120 19.06 -13.14 12.96
CA GLU A 120 18.42 -14.30 13.59
C GLU A 120 19.38 -15.50 13.68
N ARG A 121 20.16 -15.76 12.63
CA ARG A 121 21.22 -16.79 12.66
C ARG A 121 22.32 -16.50 13.69
N ARG A 122 22.70 -15.23 13.87
CA ARG A 122 23.64 -14.82 14.93
C ARG A 122 23.06 -15.04 16.32
N ARG A 123 21.77 -14.73 16.52
CA ARG A 123 21.06 -15.02 17.78
C ARG A 123 21.05 -16.53 18.08
N ASN A 124 20.96 -17.36 17.03
CA ASN A 124 20.89 -18.82 17.14
C ASN A 124 22.25 -19.54 16.99
N GLY A 125 23.38 -18.81 16.95
CA GLY A 125 24.73 -19.39 16.96
C GLY A 125 25.16 -20.14 15.68
N ILE A 126 24.52 -19.90 14.53
CA ILE A 126 24.79 -20.62 13.28
C ILE A 126 25.81 -19.85 12.41
N GLY A 127 26.90 -20.51 12.01
CA GLY A 127 28.01 -19.93 11.24
C GLY A 127 27.62 -19.38 9.85
N THR A 128 28.33 -18.33 9.43
CA THR A 128 28.09 -17.55 8.21
C THR A 128 28.72 -18.17 6.96
N TYR A 129 27.94 -18.27 5.87
CA TYR A 129 28.47 -18.42 4.50
C TYR A 129 28.18 -17.17 3.66
N SER A 130 29.01 -16.98 2.63
CA SER A 130 29.23 -15.78 1.83
C SER A 130 27.99 -15.25 1.09
N ILE A 131 27.86 -13.93 1.12
CA ILE A 131 26.83 -13.14 0.45
C ILE A 131 27.00 -13.28 -1.06
N LEU A 132 26.03 -13.88 -1.73
CA LEU A 132 25.93 -13.94 -3.19
C LEU A 132 25.98 -12.51 -3.76
N ARG A 133 26.98 -12.26 -4.60
CA ARG A 133 27.13 -11.06 -5.41
C ARG A 133 25.89 -10.92 -6.31
N GLN A 134 24.99 -9.99 -6.01
CA GLN A 134 23.85 -9.67 -6.86
C GLN A 134 24.37 -9.01 -8.15
N MET A 135 24.60 -9.81 -9.18
CA MET A 135 24.68 -9.35 -10.56
C MET A 135 23.27 -9.35 -11.14
N LYS A 136 22.90 -8.28 -11.84
CA LYS A 136 21.56 -8.11 -12.45
C LYS A 136 21.16 -9.30 -13.33
N MET A 137 22.13 -10.02 -13.90
CA MET A 137 21.97 -11.26 -14.68
C MET A 137 23.29 -12.09 -14.63
N SER A 138 23.20 -13.42 -14.53
CA SER A 138 24.33 -14.35 -14.73
C SER A 138 24.36 -14.98 -16.13
N ARG A 139 23.26 -14.91 -16.88
CA ARG A 139 23.10 -15.56 -18.18
C ARG A 139 22.86 -14.53 -19.29
N ARG A 140 23.69 -14.55 -20.33
CA ARG A 140 23.71 -13.60 -21.46
C ARG A 140 22.46 -13.65 -22.35
N PHE A 141 21.59 -14.66 -22.22
CA PHE A 141 20.55 -14.97 -23.22
C PHE A 141 19.15 -15.24 -22.65
N SER A 142 18.82 -14.71 -21.48
CA SER A 142 17.48 -14.92 -20.90
C SER A 142 16.77 -13.57 -20.80
N SER A 143 15.57 -13.48 -21.39
CA SER A 143 14.57 -12.41 -21.17
C SER A 143 14.81 -11.00 -21.74
N ILE A 144 15.29 -10.86 -22.98
CA ILE A 144 14.85 -9.70 -23.77
C ILE A 144 13.58 -10.12 -24.53
N ALA A 145 12.49 -9.39 -24.33
CA ALA A 145 11.28 -9.59 -25.14
C ALA A 145 11.65 -9.39 -26.61
N VAL A 146 11.14 -10.24 -27.51
CA VAL A 146 11.46 -10.21 -28.95
C VAL A 146 11.28 -8.80 -29.53
N ASP A 147 10.25 -8.07 -29.07
CA ASP A 147 10.01 -6.67 -29.45
C ASP A 147 11.14 -5.72 -29.03
N GLN A 148 11.73 -5.91 -27.85
CA GLN A 148 12.85 -5.11 -27.36
C GLN A 148 14.15 -5.43 -28.11
N ALA A 149 14.39 -6.70 -28.48
CA ALA A 149 15.49 -7.10 -29.38
C ALA A 149 15.31 -6.46 -30.76
N HIS A 150 14.09 -6.55 -31.31
CA HIS A 150 13.77 -6.02 -32.62
C HIS A 150 13.91 -4.49 -32.65
N LYS A 151 13.50 -3.79 -31.58
CA LYS A 151 13.70 -2.34 -31.43
C LYS A 151 15.17 -1.94 -31.35
N GLN A 152 16.02 -2.73 -30.68
CA GLN A 152 17.46 -2.50 -30.64
C GLN A 152 18.10 -2.70 -32.01
N ASN A 153 17.74 -3.78 -32.72
CA ASN A 153 18.24 -4.05 -34.06
C ASN A 153 17.79 -2.95 -35.05
N ASN A 154 16.56 -2.45 -34.89
CA ASN A 154 16.05 -1.35 -35.69
C ASN A 154 16.77 -0.02 -35.43
N THR A 155 17.32 0.22 -34.23
CA THR A 155 18.11 1.42 -33.94
C THR A 155 19.43 1.45 -34.71
N LEU A 156 20.03 0.30 -35.04
CA LEU A 156 21.27 0.26 -35.83
C LEU A 156 21.07 0.72 -37.27
N VAL A 157 19.87 0.55 -37.80
CA VAL A 157 19.51 0.88 -39.19
C VAL A 157 18.78 2.24 -39.29
N LYS A 158 18.17 2.72 -38.20
CA LYS A 158 17.38 3.97 -38.17
C LYS A 158 18.19 5.12 -37.59
N GLY A 159 18.25 6.25 -38.31
CA GLY A 159 18.62 7.54 -37.73
C GLY A 159 17.54 8.10 -36.79
N ASP A 160 17.83 9.22 -36.12
CA ASP A 160 17.03 9.83 -35.03
C ASP A 160 15.58 10.30 -35.38
N GLY A 161 15.04 9.94 -36.55
CA GLY A 161 13.77 10.47 -37.10
C GLY A 161 12.50 9.60 -36.97
N GLY A 162 12.57 8.37 -36.46
CA GLY A 162 11.41 7.46 -36.40
C GLY A 162 10.89 6.99 -37.78
N ASP A 163 9.84 6.14 -37.80
CA ASP A 163 9.33 5.45 -39.02
C ASP A 163 8.42 6.30 -39.92
N ILE A 164 8.47 7.63 -39.78
CA ILE A 164 7.59 8.53 -40.52
C ILE A 164 7.99 8.48 -42.00
N GLY A 165 7.07 8.01 -42.85
CA GLY A 165 7.25 7.85 -44.31
C GLY A 165 7.74 6.47 -44.77
N LEU A 166 8.26 5.62 -43.89
CA LEU A 166 8.73 4.27 -44.27
C LEU A 166 7.57 3.29 -44.48
N THR A 167 6.47 3.48 -43.73
CA THR A 167 5.26 2.65 -43.80
C THR A 167 4.31 3.04 -44.94
N GLU A 168 4.50 4.22 -45.52
CA GLU A 168 3.65 4.78 -46.59
C GLU A 168 4.06 4.30 -48.00
N ASN A 169 5.29 3.81 -48.15
CA ASN A 169 5.79 3.23 -49.39
C ASN A 169 5.95 1.70 -49.24
N PRO A 170 5.06 0.88 -49.83
CA PRO A 170 5.11 -0.58 -49.72
C PRO A 170 6.41 -1.20 -50.23
N GLY A 171 7.04 -0.60 -51.24
CA GLY A 171 8.32 -1.05 -51.78
C GLY A 171 9.47 -0.81 -50.81
N ALA A 172 9.53 0.38 -50.21
CA ALA A 172 10.52 0.74 -49.21
C ALA A 172 10.36 -0.09 -47.92
N LEU A 173 9.11 -0.29 -47.46
CA LEU A 173 8.80 -1.13 -46.31
C LEU A 173 9.23 -2.59 -46.55
N ARG A 174 8.92 -3.15 -47.74
CA ARG A 174 9.32 -4.51 -48.10
C ARG A 174 10.83 -4.67 -48.17
N LEU A 175 11.53 -3.72 -48.80
CA LEU A 175 12.98 -3.72 -48.87
C LEU A 175 13.59 -3.61 -47.47
N TRP A 176 13.04 -2.76 -46.60
CA TRP A 176 13.49 -2.62 -45.23
C TRP A 176 13.23 -3.87 -44.37
N MET A 177 12.06 -4.51 -44.50
CA MET A 177 11.74 -5.75 -43.76
C MET A 177 12.62 -6.94 -44.17
N ILE A 178 13.05 -7.00 -45.43
CA ILE A 178 13.85 -8.10 -45.96
C ILE A 178 15.35 -7.81 -45.76
N SER A 179 15.80 -6.60 -46.09
CA SER A 179 17.22 -6.24 -46.11
C SER A 179 17.70 -5.60 -44.80
N GLY A 180 16.82 -5.05 -43.96
CA GLY A 180 17.19 -4.38 -42.71
C GLY A 180 17.95 -5.28 -41.72
N PRO A 181 17.44 -6.49 -41.41
CA PRO A 181 18.16 -7.44 -40.55
C PRO A 181 19.51 -7.86 -41.12
N GLU A 182 19.61 -8.03 -42.44
CA GLU A 182 20.86 -8.39 -43.10
C GLU A 182 21.87 -7.23 -43.17
N ILE A 183 21.39 -6.00 -43.36
CA ILE A 183 22.24 -4.81 -43.27
C ILE A 183 22.74 -4.63 -41.83
N ALA A 184 21.89 -4.84 -40.82
CA ALA A 184 22.32 -4.82 -39.42
C ALA A 184 23.37 -5.92 -39.14
N ARG A 185 23.18 -7.14 -39.65
CA ARG A 185 24.16 -8.23 -39.54
C ARG A 185 25.47 -7.87 -40.24
N MET A 186 25.43 -7.38 -41.48
CA MET A 186 26.63 -6.96 -42.23
C MET A 186 27.36 -5.80 -41.56
N ILE A 187 26.65 -4.82 -40.99
CA ILE A 187 27.26 -3.74 -40.22
C ILE A 187 27.94 -4.31 -38.97
N THR A 188 27.27 -5.21 -38.24
CA THR A 188 27.85 -5.85 -37.06
C THR A 188 29.08 -6.69 -37.44
N GLU A 189 29.01 -7.49 -38.50
CA GLU A 189 30.15 -8.28 -38.98
C GLU A 189 31.30 -7.41 -39.48
N PHE A 190 31.01 -6.29 -40.15
CA PHE A 190 32.02 -5.34 -40.59
C PHE A 190 32.66 -4.58 -39.41
N GLU A 191 31.88 -4.20 -38.41
CA GLU A 191 32.37 -3.61 -37.16
C GLU A 191 33.23 -4.61 -36.38
N ASP A 192 32.85 -5.90 -36.36
CA ASP A 192 33.61 -6.98 -35.75
C ASP A 192 34.92 -7.28 -36.50
N ASP A 193 34.91 -7.28 -37.85
CA ASP A 193 36.10 -7.48 -38.69
C ASP A 193 37.08 -6.30 -38.62
N THR A 194 36.57 -5.07 -38.47
CA THR A 194 37.39 -3.86 -38.29
C THR A 194 37.93 -3.72 -36.86
N ALA A 195 37.35 -4.43 -35.89
CA ALA A 195 37.81 -4.42 -34.49
C ALA A 195 39.17 -5.11 -34.27
N PHE A 196 39.69 -5.89 -35.22
CA PHE A 196 41.03 -6.50 -35.14
C PHE A 196 42.20 -5.49 -35.14
N ILE A 197 41.95 -4.20 -35.47
CA ILE A 197 43.00 -3.18 -35.57
C ILE A 197 43.20 -2.40 -34.25
N THR A 198 42.31 -2.53 -33.27
CA THR A 198 42.47 -1.85 -31.96
C THR A 198 42.11 -2.78 -30.81
N ASP A 199 43.14 -3.28 -30.14
CA ASP A 199 43.12 -4.27 -29.05
C ASP A 199 42.53 -3.74 -27.71
N GLU A 200 41.56 -2.82 -27.74
CA GLU A 200 41.05 -2.16 -26.53
C GLU A 200 39.56 -2.30 -26.21
N LYS A 201 38.70 -2.96 -27.01
CA LYS A 201 37.26 -3.03 -26.65
C LYS A 201 36.56 -4.35 -26.95
N THR A 202 36.78 -5.35 -26.11
CA THR A 202 35.81 -6.44 -25.80
C THR A 202 34.52 -5.95 -25.08
N ASP A 203 34.08 -4.70 -25.31
CA ASP A 203 33.05 -4.02 -24.51
C ASP A 203 31.79 -3.64 -25.30
N GLN A 204 31.75 -3.85 -26.62
CA GLN A 204 30.58 -3.52 -27.45
C GLN A 204 29.47 -4.59 -27.41
N ALA A 205 29.78 -5.84 -27.02
CA ALA A 205 28.78 -6.90 -26.84
C ALA A 205 27.99 -6.81 -25.52
N LYS A 206 28.25 -5.80 -24.68
CA LYS A 206 27.57 -5.64 -23.38
C LYS A 206 26.34 -4.75 -23.53
N HIS A 207 25.21 -5.22 -23.02
CA HIS A 207 24.00 -4.41 -22.97
C HIS A 207 24.28 -3.11 -22.20
N HIS A 208 23.68 -1.98 -22.58
CA HIS A 208 23.93 -0.68 -21.94
C HIS A 208 23.70 -0.68 -20.41
N GLU A 209 22.81 -1.57 -19.91
CA GLU A 209 22.59 -1.78 -18.47
C GLU A 209 23.70 -2.56 -17.76
N GLU A 210 24.56 -3.26 -18.48
CA GLU A 210 25.72 -4.02 -17.95
C GLU A 210 26.99 -3.18 -17.83
N ARG A 211 26.94 -1.93 -18.31
CA ARG A 211 28.06 -1.00 -18.19
C ARG A 211 28.38 -0.74 -16.72
N HIS A 212 29.67 -0.73 -16.39
CA HIS A 212 30.18 -0.55 -15.03
C HIS A 212 29.59 0.69 -14.32
N ARG A 213 29.46 1.82 -15.02
CA ARG A 213 28.85 3.05 -14.49
C ARG A 213 27.38 2.86 -14.08
N VAL A 214 26.60 2.11 -14.87
CA VAL A 214 25.19 1.84 -14.58
C VAL A 214 25.06 0.91 -13.37
N GLN A 215 25.92 -0.11 -13.27
CA GLN A 215 25.94 -1.02 -12.12
C GLN A 215 26.37 -0.30 -10.82
N ILE A 216 27.35 0.61 -10.87
CA ILE A 216 27.73 1.44 -9.72
C ILE A 216 26.57 2.34 -9.28
N SER A 217 25.93 3.04 -10.22
CA SER A 217 24.78 3.90 -9.91
C SER A 217 23.66 3.08 -9.28
N PHE A 218 23.32 1.94 -9.86
CA PHE A 218 22.31 1.03 -9.34
C PHE A 218 22.65 0.58 -7.91
N ALA A 219 23.88 0.14 -7.65
CA ALA A 219 24.30 -0.27 -6.31
C ALA A 219 24.26 0.88 -5.29
N LYS A 220 24.58 2.11 -5.71
CA LYS A 220 24.46 3.31 -4.89
C LYS A 220 23.00 3.57 -4.52
N ASP A 221 22.11 3.50 -5.50
CA ASP A 221 20.67 3.75 -5.30
C ASP A 221 20.03 2.66 -4.42
N VAL A 222 20.41 1.39 -4.59
CA VAL A 222 19.99 0.29 -3.70
C VAL A 222 20.42 0.58 -2.26
N LYS A 223 21.68 0.98 -2.04
CA LYS A 223 22.18 1.30 -0.69
C LYS A 223 21.43 2.47 -0.08
N ALA A 224 21.14 3.51 -0.85
CA ALA A 224 20.39 4.67 -0.38
C ALA A 224 18.96 4.27 0.05
N LEU A 225 18.28 3.46 -0.78
CA LEU A 225 16.93 2.98 -0.48
C LEU A 225 16.91 2.03 0.73
N VAL A 226 17.90 1.15 0.86
CA VAL A 226 18.07 0.29 2.05
C VAL A 226 18.17 1.16 3.29
N HIS A 227 19.03 2.19 3.30
CA HIS A 227 19.19 3.07 4.45
C HIS A 227 17.88 3.77 4.84
N VAL A 228 17.15 4.35 3.87
CA VAL A 228 15.84 4.99 4.12
C VAL A 228 14.83 4.00 4.69
N MET A 229 14.77 2.78 4.14
CA MET A 229 13.87 1.75 4.66
C MET A 229 14.27 1.23 6.05
N GLU A 230 15.56 1.23 6.39
CA GLU A 230 16.04 0.90 7.74
C GLU A 230 15.66 1.97 8.76
N ASP A 231 15.83 3.25 8.40
CA ASP A 231 15.44 4.40 9.24
C ASP A 231 13.92 4.43 9.47
N MET A 232 13.15 3.97 8.47
CA MET A 232 11.70 3.77 8.59
C MET A 232 11.31 2.52 9.39
N GLY A 233 12.30 1.68 9.73
CA GLY A 233 12.15 0.41 10.43
C GLY A 233 12.09 -0.77 9.47
N ASN A 234 13.11 -1.64 9.53
CA ASN A 234 13.19 -2.83 8.68
C ASN A 234 11.92 -3.71 8.81
N PRO A 235 11.16 -3.92 7.71
CA PRO A 235 9.88 -4.63 7.74
C PRO A 235 10.02 -6.12 8.12
N PHE A 236 11.20 -6.71 7.92
CA PHE A 236 11.46 -8.13 8.21
C PHE A 236 11.91 -8.41 9.65
N LEU A 237 11.91 -7.39 10.52
CA LEU A 237 12.16 -7.55 11.96
C LEU A 237 10.86 -7.61 12.77
N GLU A 238 9.70 -7.47 12.14
CA GLU A 238 8.41 -7.52 12.82
C GLU A 238 8.00 -8.98 13.07
N GLU A 239 7.78 -9.34 14.34
CA GLU A 239 7.30 -10.66 14.78
C GLU A 239 5.76 -10.70 14.88
N SER A 240 5.07 -10.29 13.82
CA SER A 240 3.61 -10.21 13.78
C SER A 240 3.03 -10.85 12.52
N ALA A 241 1.90 -11.55 12.66
CA ALA A 241 1.14 -12.09 11.52
C ALA A 241 0.34 -11.02 10.75
N ASP A 242 0.22 -9.80 11.31
CA ASP A 242 -0.49 -8.70 10.67
C ASP A 242 0.17 -8.23 9.37
N LEU A 243 -0.63 -8.05 8.32
CA LEU A 243 -0.18 -7.48 7.05
C LEU A 243 0.00 -5.96 7.19
N LEU A 244 1.23 -5.47 7.07
CA LEU A 244 1.59 -4.08 7.32
C LEU A 244 2.01 -3.35 6.04
N VAL A 245 1.60 -2.09 5.95
CA VAL A 245 2.17 -1.16 4.97
C VAL A 245 3.63 -0.86 5.32
N LEU A 246 4.54 -1.15 4.40
CA LEU A 246 6.00 -1.14 4.59
C LEU A 246 6.54 0.09 5.34
N VAL A 247 6.07 1.29 5.00
CA VAL A 247 6.60 2.55 5.57
C VAL A 247 5.73 3.10 6.71
N THR A 248 4.41 2.97 6.64
CA THR A 248 3.51 3.58 7.64
C THR A 248 3.17 2.65 8.79
N ARG A 249 3.47 1.36 8.66
CA ARG A 249 3.06 0.29 9.58
C ARG A 249 1.56 0.34 9.90
N THR A 250 0.79 0.79 8.91
CA THR A 250 -0.66 0.74 8.92
C THR A 250 -1.04 -0.72 8.68
N ILE A 251 -1.87 -1.27 9.56
CA ILE A 251 -2.35 -2.65 9.42
C ILE A 251 -3.43 -2.66 8.33
N ALA A 252 -3.31 -3.61 7.40
CA ALA A 252 -4.29 -3.83 6.35
C ALA A 252 -5.67 -4.15 6.96
N ASP A 253 -6.73 -3.65 6.34
CA ASP A 253 -8.09 -4.00 6.73
C ASP A 253 -8.33 -5.51 6.56
N ALA A 254 -9.11 -6.11 7.46
CA ALA A 254 -9.40 -7.55 7.43
C ALA A 254 -9.96 -8.02 6.07
N SER A 255 -10.73 -7.17 5.37
CA SER A 255 -11.24 -7.50 4.04
C SER A 255 -10.14 -7.56 2.97
N MET A 256 -9.07 -6.77 3.13
CA MET A 256 -7.91 -6.78 2.25
C MET A 256 -7.02 -7.99 2.54
N VAL A 257 -6.78 -8.32 3.82
CA VAL A 257 -6.04 -9.52 4.22
C VAL A 257 -6.69 -10.79 3.65
N ALA A 258 -8.02 -10.91 3.78
CA ALA A 258 -8.77 -12.02 3.18
C ALA A 258 -8.61 -12.08 1.65
N THR A 259 -8.57 -10.92 0.99
CA THR A 259 -8.35 -10.82 -0.45
C THR A 259 -6.96 -11.30 -0.87
N VAL A 260 -5.91 -10.89 -0.13
CA VAL A 260 -4.52 -11.31 -0.42
C VAL A 260 -4.36 -12.80 -0.24
N HIS A 261 -4.87 -13.36 0.87
CA HIS A 261 -4.82 -14.81 1.09
C HIS A 261 -5.62 -15.59 0.05
N GLN A 262 -6.75 -15.05 -0.43
CA GLN A 262 -7.49 -15.67 -1.52
C GLN A 262 -6.68 -15.68 -2.83
N ILE A 263 -6.02 -14.58 -3.17
CA ILE A 263 -5.17 -14.50 -4.37
C ILE A 263 -3.99 -15.47 -4.25
N GLU A 264 -3.35 -15.54 -3.08
CA GLU A 264 -2.22 -16.45 -2.82
C GLU A 264 -2.65 -17.91 -2.95
N ALA A 265 -3.81 -18.28 -2.40
CA ALA A 265 -4.38 -19.62 -2.54
C ALA A 265 -4.67 -19.97 -4.00
N GLU A 266 -5.42 -19.10 -4.71
CA GLU A 266 -5.88 -19.36 -6.07
C GLU A 266 -4.75 -19.36 -7.11
N CYS A 267 -3.74 -18.49 -6.95
CA CYS A 267 -2.72 -18.26 -7.99
C CYS A 267 -1.36 -18.93 -7.72
N LEU A 268 -0.96 -19.12 -6.45
CA LEU A 268 0.40 -19.59 -6.13
C LEU A 268 0.47 -21.02 -5.63
N THR A 269 -0.58 -21.52 -4.96
CA THR A 269 -0.53 -22.84 -4.30
C THR A 269 -1.40 -23.88 -4.97
N GLU A 270 -2.58 -23.51 -5.48
CA GLU A 270 -3.53 -24.51 -5.93
C GLU A 270 -3.55 -24.74 -7.46
N GLU A 271 -2.90 -23.88 -8.28
CA GLU A 271 -2.90 -23.95 -9.77
C GLU A 271 -4.28 -24.28 -10.38
N LYS A 272 -5.37 -23.88 -9.72
CA LYS A 272 -6.73 -24.37 -10.02
C LYS A 272 -7.33 -23.78 -11.30
N ARG A 273 -6.73 -22.74 -11.88
CA ARG A 273 -7.29 -22.04 -13.04
C ARG A 273 -6.51 -22.35 -14.30
N SER A 274 -7.23 -22.89 -15.29
CA SER A 274 -6.71 -23.02 -16.65
C SER A 274 -6.43 -21.65 -17.25
N ILE A 275 -5.32 -21.52 -17.98
CA ILE A 275 -4.94 -20.30 -18.71
C ILE A 275 -6.01 -19.85 -19.73
N CYS A 276 -6.91 -20.75 -20.12
CA CYS A 276 -7.99 -20.51 -21.07
C CYS A 276 -9.26 -19.95 -20.42
N GLU A 277 -9.33 -19.88 -19.08
CA GLU A 277 -10.50 -19.34 -18.40
C GLU A 277 -10.59 -17.81 -18.54
N PRO A 278 -11.79 -17.25 -18.77
CA PRO A 278 -11.97 -15.81 -18.80
C PRO A 278 -11.61 -15.17 -17.45
N ILE A 279 -10.55 -14.36 -17.46
CA ILE A 279 -10.17 -13.57 -16.27
C ILE A 279 -11.19 -12.44 -16.12
N LYS A 280 -12.07 -12.56 -15.13
CA LYS A 280 -13.01 -11.49 -14.77
C LYS A 280 -12.24 -10.31 -14.19
N LYS A 281 -12.70 -9.10 -14.50
CA LYS A 281 -12.13 -7.87 -13.95
C LYS A 281 -12.41 -7.82 -12.44
N ASN A 282 -11.40 -8.15 -11.64
CA ASN A 282 -11.52 -8.13 -10.18
C ASN A 282 -11.31 -6.71 -9.66
N LYS A 283 -12.28 -6.21 -8.87
CA LYS A 283 -12.18 -4.95 -8.14
C LYS A 283 -11.80 -5.22 -6.69
N TYR A 284 -10.61 -5.78 -6.51
CA TYR A 284 -10.10 -6.05 -5.17
C TYR A 284 -9.90 -4.75 -4.41
N LYS A 285 -10.28 -4.75 -3.13
CA LYS A 285 -10.01 -3.63 -2.22
C LYS A 285 -8.56 -3.75 -1.77
N LEU A 286 -7.69 -2.92 -2.33
CA LEU A 286 -6.28 -2.82 -1.94
C LEU A 286 -6.11 -1.75 -0.85
N PHE A 287 -4.87 -1.46 -0.47
CA PHE A 287 -4.49 -0.48 0.57
C PHE A 287 -5.12 0.90 0.36
N SER A 288 -5.42 1.29 -0.88
CA SER A 288 -6.15 2.52 -1.25
C SER A 288 -7.68 2.33 -1.14
N SER A 289 -8.17 2.07 0.07
CA SER A 289 -9.60 2.14 0.36
C SER A 289 -9.89 3.28 1.32
N PRO A 290 -10.06 4.54 0.84
CA PRO A 290 -10.69 5.54 1.68
C PRO A 290 -12.04 4.97 2.13
N PRO A 291 -12.43 5.16 3.40
CA PRO A 291 -13.71 4.66 3.89
C PRO A 291 -14.81 5.13 2.93
N PRO A 292 -15.82 4.28 2.62
CA PRO A 292 -16.91 4.66 1.73
C PRO A 292 -17.42 6.01 2.18
N LYS A 293 -17.32 7.01 1.29
CA LYS A 293 -17.76 8.37 1.57
C LYS A 293 -19.19 8.27 2.06
N ILE A 294 -19.40 8.61 3.32
CA ILE A 294 -20.75 8.71 3.88
C ILE A 294 -21.50 9.65 2.93
N PRO A 295 -22.64 9.23 2.36
CA PRO A 295 -23.40 10.11 1.47
C PRO A 295 -23.65 11.43 2.19
N SER A 296 -23.58 12.55 1.45
CA SER A 296 -23.80 13.87 2.05
C SER A 296 -25.10 13.90 2.84
N LYS A 297 -25.18 14.75 3.88
CA LYS A 297 -26.38 14.90 4.71
C LYS A 297 -27.63 15.05 3.85
N ASP A 298 -27.56 15.86 2.79
CA ASP A 298 -28.66 16.09 1.86
C ASP A 298 -29.07 14.81 1.11
N LYS A 299 -28.10 14.01 0.66
CA LYS A 299 -28.37 12.75 -0.06
C LYS A 299 -28.99 11.69 0.86
N GLN A 300 -28.60 11.67 2.14
CA GLN A 300 -29.22 10.82 3.16
C GLN A 300 -30.64 11.27 3.48
N GLN A 301 -30.85 12.57 3.62
CA GLN A 301 -32.17 13.16 3.89
C GLN A 301 -33.16 12.90 2.74
N ILE A 302 -32.72 13.05 1.49
CA ILE A 302 -33.56 12.73 0.31
C ILE A 302 -33.93 11.24 0.27
N ALA A 303 -33.00 10.35 0.60
CA ALA A 303 -33.29 8.91 0.64
C ALA A 303 -34.31 8.56 1.74
N MET A 304 -34.19 9.19 2.91
CA MET A 304 -35.14 9.04 4.01
C MET A 304 -36.53 9.55 3.64
N LEU A 305 -36.63 10.77 3.10
CA LEU A 305 -37.91 11.35 2.66
C LEU A 305 -38.62 10.47 1.62
N LYS A 306 -37.87 9.83 0.71
CA LYS A 306 -38.44 8.86 -0.26
C LYS A 306 -38.95 7.59 0.42
N SER A 307 -38.22 7.08 1.40
CA SER A 307 -38.64 5.93 2.21
C SER A 307 -39.90 6.24 3.01
N ASP A 308 -39.93 7.40 3.67
CA ASP A 308 -41.06 7.88 4.47
C ASP A 308 -42.29 8.09 3.60
N CYS A 309 -42.14 8.75 2.44
CA CYS A 309 -43.22 8.89 1.48
C CYS A 309 -43.80 7.54 1.04
N GLY A 310 -42.93 6.54 0.78
CA GLY A 310 -43.37 5.19 0.45
C GLY A 310 -44.07 4.46 1.61
N LEU A 311 -43.61 4.66 2.84
CA LEU A 311 -44.24 4.09 4.04
C LEU A 311 -45.61 4.72 4.31
N TYR A 312 -45.68 6.06 4.32
CA TYR A 312 -46.93 6.80 4.51
C TYR A 312 -47.94 6.49 3.42
N SER A 313 -47.52 6.36 2.16
CA SER A 313 -48.44 5.98 1.07
C SER A 313 -49.07 4.61 1.31
N ARG A 314 -48.27 3.61 1.73
CA ARG A 314 -48.79 2.27 2.04
C ARG A 314 -49.71 2.27 3.26
N LEU A 315 -49.33 2.98 4.32
CA LEU A 315 -50.12 3.06 5.55
C LEU A 315 -51.41 3.84 5.34
N TYR A 316 -51.39 4.93 4.58
CA TYR A 316 -52.58 5.69 4.20
C TYR A 316 -53.59 4.83 3.44
N ILE A 317 -53.14 4.08 2.42
CA ILE A 317 -53.99 3.14 1.67
C ILE A 317 -54.56 2.06 2.63
N ALA A 318 -53.74 1.54 3.54
CA ALA A 318 -54.19 0.54 4.51
C ALA A 318 -55.23 1.09 5.50
N CYS A 319 -55.07 2.34 5.97
CA CYS A 319 -56.05 3.02 6.83
C CYS A 319 -57.38 3.25 6.08
N GLN A 320 -57.34 3.72 4.84
CA GLN A 320 -58.54 3.93 4.01
C GLN A 320 -59.29 2.62 3.75
N THR A 321 -58.57 1.50 3.55
CA THR A 321 -59.19 0.19 3.29
C THR A 321 -59.83 -0.42 4.55
N ARG A 322 -59.40 0.00 5.75
CA ARG A 322 -59.79 -0.61 7.03
C ARG A 322 -60.62 0.32 7.93
N ASP A 323 -61.09 1.44 7.39
CA ASP A 323 -61.83 2.47 8.15
C ASP A 323 -61.05 2.98 9.38
N GLY A 324 -59.74 3.15 9.21
CA GLY A 324 -58.83 3.60 10.26
C GLY A 324 -58.85 5.12 10.45
N ASP A 325 -58.84 5.55 11.71
CA ASP A 325 -58.75 6.96 12.09
C ASP A 325 -57.37 7.56 11.76
N LEU A 326 -57.36 8.58 10.90
CA LEU A 326 -56.15 9.27 10.47
C LEU A 326 -55.54 10.14 11.59
N ASP A 327 -56.36 10.72 12.46
CA ASP A 327 -55.86 11.61 13.52
C ASP A 327 -55.08 10.81 14.56
N LYS A 328 -55.63 9.66 14.98
CA LYS A 328 -54.94 8.71 15.86
C LYS A 328 -53.71 8.09 15.20
N PHE A 329 -53.74 7.91 13.87
CA PHE A 329 -52.60 7.38 13.14
C PHE A 329 -51.40 8.34 13.17
N PHE A 330 -51.61 9.65 13.09
CA PHE A 330 -50.52 10.65 13.16
C PHE A 330 -50.10 11.03 14.58
N GLU A 331 -50.81 10.56 15.61
CA GLU A 331 -50.44 10.77 17.02
C GLU A 331 -49.16 10.02 17.43
N HIS A 332 -48.78 8.97 16.70
CA HIS A 332 -47.67 8.09 17.04
C HIS A 332 -46.58 8.05 15.96
N GLU A 333 -45.34 7.80 16.38
CA GLU A 333 -44.21 7.63 15.46
C GLU A 333 -44.30 6.27 14.76
N ASN A 334 -44.73 6.26 13.48
CA ASN A 334 -45.00 5.06 12.69
C ASN A 334 -43.76 4.41 12.03
N GLN A 335 -42.56 4.92 12.33
CA GLN A 335 -41.32 4.40 11.76
C GLN A 335 -40.76 3.27 12.62
N GLY A 336 -40.09 2.29 12.01
CA GLY A 336 -39.43 1.19 12.75
C GLY A 336 -38.33 1.66 13.71
N CYS A 337 -37.79 2.86 13.48
CA CYS A 337 -36.92 3.57 14.41
C CYS A 337 -37.52 4.97 14.66
N PRO A 338 -37.93 5.30 15.90
CA PRO A 338 -38.53 6.60 16.23
C PRO A 338 -37.63 7.78 15.83
N PRO A 339 -38.08 8.75 15.01
CA PRO A 339 -37.33 9.97 14.72
C PRO A 339 -36.92 10.78 15.96
N SER A 340 -37.67 10.69 17.06
CA SER A 340 -37.29 11.32 18.34
C SER A 340 -36.03 10.73 18.96
N LEU A 341 -35.75 9.45 18.70
CA LEU A 341 -34.63 8.71 19.27
C LEU A 341 -33.55 8.35 18.26
N SER A 342 -33.80 8.51 16.96
CA SER A 342 -32.87 8.07 15.92
C SER A 342 -32.88 8.94 14.67
N GLN A 343 -31.71 9.09 14.04
CA GLN A 343 -31.55 9.74 12.76
C GLN A 343 -30.85 8.77 11.79
N HIS A 344 -31.47 8.46 10.66
CA HIS A 344 -30.95 7.52 9.65
C HIS A 344 -30.67 6.11 10.22
N GLY A 345 -31.52 5.62 11.13
CA GLY A 345 -31.35 4.30 11.77
C GLY A 345 -30.24 4.24 12.83
N ASN A 346 -29.59 5.36 13.13
CA ASN A 346 -28.65 5.48 14.23
C ASN A 346 -29.32 6.24 15.39
N LEU A 347 -29.13 5.77 16.62
CA LEU A 347 -29.61 6.48 17.81
C LEU A 347 -29.07 7.92 17.80
N CYS A 348 -29.96 8.87 18.09
CA CYS A 348 -29.63 10.23 18.48
C CYS A 348 -28.91 10.14 19.82
N LEU A 349 -27.58 9.93 19.77
CA LEU A 349 -26.78 10.04 20.97
C LEU A 349 -26.93 11.49 21.46
N PRO A 350 -27.15 11.72 22.77
CA PRO A 350 -27.11 13.06 23.30
C PRO A 350 -25.78 13.72 22.90
N GLY A 351 -25.74 15.05 22.88
CA GLY A 351 -24.52 15.83 22.70
C GLY A 351 -23.39 15.37 23.63
N ASN A 352 -22.23 16.02 23.55
CA ASN A 352 -21.11 15.61 24.37
C ASN A 352 -21.55 15.53 25.84
N LYS A 353 -21.13 14.49 26.58
CA LYS A 353 -21.48 14.34 28.00
C LYS A 353 -21.15 15.61 28.82
N SER A 354 -20.21 16.42 28.33
CA SER A 354 -19.88 17.76 28.85
C SER A 354 -21.03 18.77 28.81
N ASP A 355 -22.00 18.62 27.92
CA ASP A 355 -23.14 19.53 27.80
C ASP A 355 -24.03 19.43 29.05
N LEU A 356 -24.01 18.28 29.74
CA LEU A 356 -24.63 18.12 31.06
C LEU A 356 -23.93 18.91 32.17
N LEU A 357 -22.67 19.31 31.99
CA LEU A 357 -21.96 20.14 32.99
C LEU A 357 -22.64 21.50 33.16
N GLN A 358 -23.22 22.05 32.08
CA GLN A 358 -23.98 23.29 32.13
C GLN A 358 -25.23 23.12 33.01
N CYS A 359 -25.89 21.96 32.92
CA CYS A 359 -27.05 21.63 33.75
C CYS A 359 -26.68 21.41 35.22
N THR A 360 -25.51 20.82 35.51
CA THR A 360 -25.08 20.55 36.90
C THR A 360 -24.44 21.77 37.58
N GLY A 361 -23.77 22.64 36.82
CA GLY A 361 -23.14 23.86 37.36
C GLY A 361 -24.14 24.87 37.90
N ALA A 362 -25.40 24.81 37.45
CA ALA A 362 -26.49 25.64 37.98
C ALA A 362 -26.96 25.21 39.39
N VAL A 363 -26.61 24.00 39.85
CA VAL A 363 -27.12 23.39 41.09
C VAL A 363 -26.09 23.46 42.24
N ILE A 364 -24.81 23.68 41.93
CA ILE A 364 -23.73 23.61 42.92
C ILE A 364 -22.98 24.95 42.99
N PRO A 365 -22.88 25.61 44.17
CA PRO A 365 -22.03 26.78 44.33
C PRO A 365 -20.57 26.39 44.14
N VAL A 366 -19.84 27.17 43.32
CA VAL A 366 -18.43 26.93 43.02
C VAL A 366 -17.60 27.11 44.29
N VAL A 367 -17.09 26.01 44.85
CA VAL A 367 -16.08 26.05 45.91
C VAL A 367 -14.73 26.22 45.22
N THR A 368 -14.12 27.40 45.36
CA THR A 368 -12.82 27.75 44.77
C THR A 368 -11.62 27.44 45.66
N ASP A 369 -11.84 26.94 46.88
CA ASP A 369 -10.75 26.67 47.82
C ASP A 369 -10.05 25.36 47.47
N SER A 370 -9.05 25.44 46.59
CA SER A 370 -8.10 24.36 46.38
C SER A 370 -7.13 24.28 47.57
N PRO A 371 -6.95 23.11 48.22
CA PRO A 371 -6.05 22.97 49.35
C PRO A 371 -4.58 23.26 48.94
N ASN A 372 -3.84 23.95 49.81
CA ASN A 372 -2.47 24.43 49.56
C ASN A 372 -1.42 23.32 49.39
N SER A 373 -1.73 22.08 49.77
CA SER A 373 -0.82 20.93 49.62
C SER A 373 -1.58 19.72 49.09
N ILE A 374 -1.21 19.27 47.90
CA ILE A 374 -1.76 18.07 47.27
C ILE A 374 -0.75 16.94 47.46
N ASP A 375 -1.06 15.95 48.30
CA ASP A 375 -0.16 14.80 48.50
C ASP A 375 -0.16 13.87 47.28
N VAL A 376 -1.33 13.67 46.65
CA VAL A 376 -1.54 12.73 45.55
C VAL A 376 -2.30 13.39 44.41
N THR A 377 -1.83 13.24 43.19
CA THR A 377 -2.60 13.57 41.98
C THR A 377 -2.87 12.32 41.17
N ILE A 378 -4.12 12.14 40.77
CA ILE A 378 -4.57 11.01 39.96
C ILE A 378 -5.06 11.56 38.64
N ILE A 379 -4.58 11.01 37.53
CA ILE A 379 -4.96 11.47 36.19
C ILE A 379 -5.60 10.34 35.36
N ASP A 380 -6.69 10.69 34.68
CA ASP A 380 -7.22 9.89 33.57
C ASP A 380 -6.30 10.07 32.36
N SER A 381 -5.53 9.03 32.05
CA SER A 381 -4.52 9.05 30.99
C SER A 381 -5.15 9.21 29.60
N ALA A 382 -6.35 8.68 29.39
CA ALA A 382 -7.06 8.82 28.12
C ALA A 382 -7.43 10.30 27.88
N ALA A 383 -7.86 11.00 28.93
CA ALA A 383 -8.12 12.43 28.89
C ALA A 383 -6.82 13.23 28.69
N ALA A 384 -5.76 12.88 29.43
CA ALA A 384 -4.46 13.53 29.32
C ALA A 384 -3.88 13.44 27.90
N ILE A 385 -3.95 12.27 27.25
CA ILE A 385 -3.45 12.07 25.87
C ILE A 385 -4.27 12.85 24.83
N ASN A 386 -5.57 13.05 25.07
CA ASN A 386 -6.39 13.90 24.21
C ASN A 386 -6.02 15.38 24.35
N MET A 387 -5.64 15.81 25.55
CA MET A 387 -5.17 17.17 25.84
C MET A 387 -3.75 17.41 25.30
N LEU A 388 -2.84 16.46 25.51
CA LEU A 388 -1.44 16.51 25.13
C LEU A 388 -1.24 16.11 23.67
N LYS A 389 -1.66 16.98 22.76
CA LYS A 389 -1.51 16.75 21.32
C LYS A 389 -0.02 16.83 20.91
N PRO A 390 0.46 15.97 19.99
CA PRO A 390 1.82 16.06 19.50
C PRO A 390 2.07 17.40 18.79
N THR A 391 3.22 18.01 19.04
CA THR A 391 3.66 19.23 18.34
C THR A 391 4.39 18.86 17.04
N PRO A 392 4.47 19.78 16.05
CA PRO A 392 5.11 19.49 14.76
C PRO A 392 6.60 19.11 14.84
N ALA A 393 7.28 19.45 15.94
CA ALA A 393 8.67 19.11 16.19
C ALA A 393 8.87 17.62 16.53
N VAL A 394 7.82 16.95 17.01
CA VAL A 394 7.84 15.56 17.48
C VAL A 394 7.46 14.65 16.31
N LYS A 395 8.34 13.73 15.93
CA LYS A 395 8.16 12.91 14.72
C LYS A 395 7.74 11.48 15.03
N THR A 396 8.21 10.92 16.14
CA THR A 396 7.99 9.51 16.51
C THR A 396 7.24 9.36 17.84
N PHE A 397 6.75 8.15 18.13
CA PHE A 397 6.15 7.87 19.44
C PHE A 397 7.16 7.98 20.59
N HIS A 398 8.44 7.66 20.34
CA HIS A 398 9.51 7.89 21.31
C HIS A 398 9.67 9.37 21.64
N ASP A 399 9.78 10.21 20.62
CA ASP A 399 9.88 11.67 20.80
C ASP A 399 8.67 12.19 21.59
N TYR A 400 7.47 11.64 21.34
CA TYR A 400 6.25 12.04 22.04
C TYR A 400 6.31 11.67 23.53
N ALA A 401 6.78 10.47 23.86
CA ALA A 401 6.95 10.05 25.24
C ALA A 401 7.95 10.97 25.98
N GLU A 402 9.14 11.17 25.41
CA GLU A 402 10.25 11.91 26.04
C GLU A 402 10.04 13.43 26.10
N HIS A 403 9.43 14.03 25.06
CA HIS A 403 9.36 15.49 24.94
C HIS A 403 7.98 16.08 25.23
N VAL A 404 6.92 15.25 25.34
CA VAL A 404 5.56 15.75 25.60
C VAL A 404 4.98 15.10 26.85
N PHE A 405 4.90 13.77 26.89
CA PHE A 405 4.16 13.06 27.93
C PHE A 405 4.90 13.02 29.28
N ILE A 406 6.16 12.58 29.29
CA ILE A 406 7.00 12.52 30.51
C ILE A 406 7.23 13.93 31.10
N PRO A 407 7.55 14.98 30.32
CA PRO A 407 7.71 16.33 30.85
C PRO A 407 6.45 16.87 31.50
N TYR A 408 5.26 16.55 30.95
CA TYR A 408 4.00 16.92 31.59
C TYR A 408 3.86 16.28 32.98
N ILE A 409 4.15 14.98 33.10
CA ILE A 409 4.13 14.28 34.40
C ILE A 409 5.15 14.90 35.37
N LYS A 410 6.37 15.19 34.91
CA LYS A 410 7.40 15.88 35.71
C LYS A 410 6.94 17.25 36.22
N GLY A 411 6.22 18.01 35.40
CA GLY A 411 5.61 19.27 35.81
C GLY A 411 4.57 19.10 36.91
N GLN A 412 3.66 18.13 36.78
CA GLN A 412 2.64 17.85 37.81
C GLN A 412 3.25 17.33 39.12
N LEU A 413 4.35 16.59 39.04
CA LEU A 413 5.11 16.12 40.20
C LEU A 413 5.79 17.23 41.00
N GLN A 414 5.95 18.45 40.46
CA GLN A 414 6.49 19.57 41.24
C GLN A 414 5.57 19.92 42.41
N HIS A 415 4.26 19.78 42.22
CA HIS A 415 3.24 20.20 43.18
C HIS A 415 2.73 19.06 44.07
N THR A 416 3.20 17.83 43.87
CA THR A 416 2.63 16.61 44.48
C THR A 416 3.71 15.62 44.90
N LYS A 417 3.46 14.77 45.91
CA LYS A 417 4.44 13.74 46.31
C LYS A 417 4.28 12.45 45.48
N ARG A 418 3.04 12.13 45.13
CA ARG A 418 2.65 10.94 44.37
C ARG A 418 1.79 11.30 43.16
N PHE A 419 2.07 10.67 42.02
CA PHE A 419 1.31 10.83 40.79
C PHE A 419 0.85 9.47 40.25
N ASP A 420 -0.46 9.28 40.16
CA ASP A 420 -1.08 8.03 39.72
C ASP A 420 -1.64 8.19 38.30
N VAL A 421 -1.13 7.37 37.39
CA VAL A 421 -1.50 7.33 35.98
C VAL A 421 -2.49 6.19 35.78
N VAL A 422 -3.76 6.53 35.53
CA VAL A 422 -4.84 5.56 35.37
C VAL A 422 -5.13 5.34 33.89
N TRP A 423 -4.92 4.12 33.41
CA TRP A 423 -5.18 3.69 32.05
C TRP A 423 -6.56 3.03 31.95
N ASP A 424 -7.32 3.46 30.94
CA ASP A 424 -8.59 2.84 30.53
C ASP A 424 -8.31 1.42 29.99
N GLU A 425 -9.02 0.40 30.51
CA GLU A 425 -8.91 -0.98 30.00
C GLU A 425 -10.04 -1.28 28.99
N TYR A 426 -9.66 -1.75 27.80
CA TYR A 426 -10.58 -2.05 26.71
C TYR A 426 -10.85 -3.56 26.64
N THR A 427 -11.60 -4.08 27.62
CA THR A 427 -11.96 -5.51 27.65
C THR A 427 -13.09 -5.84 26.66
N PRO A 428 -13.09 -7.07 26.08
CA PRO A 428 -14.20 -7.56 25.26
C PRO A 428 -15.51 -7.56 26.06
N ASN A 429 -16.63 -7.22 25.42
CA ASN A 429 -17.98 -7.10 26.01
C ASN A 429 -18.17 -5.96 27.03
N SER A 430 -17.21 -5.06 27.19
CA SER A 430 -17.40 -3.87 28.02
C SER A 430 -18.27 -2.81 27.33
N LEU A 431 -18.89 -1.92 28.11
CA LEU A 431 -19.61 -0.77 27.56
C LEU A 431 -18.74 0.10 26.64
N LYS A 432 -17.41 0.08 26.83
CA LYS A 432 -16.44 0.80 25.99
C LYS A 432 -16.30 0.18 24.59
N GLU A 433 -16.69 -1.07 24.36
CA GLU A 433 -16.68 -1.70 23.03
C GLU A 433 -17.72 -1.08 22.08
N THR A 434 -18.81 -0.52 22.63
CA THR A 434 -19.83 0.22 21.85
C THR A 434 -19.27 1.49 21.18
N ARG A 435 -18.03 1.90 21.53
CA ARG A 435 -17.29 2.98 20.86
C ARG A 435 -16.97 2.72 19.39
N LYS A 436 -17.15 1.50 18.86
CA LYS A 436 -17.13 1.20 17.41
C LYS A 436 -17.99 2.18 16.58
N LYS A 437 -18.99 2.83 17.20
CA LYS A 437 -19.89 3.82 16.57
C LYS A 437 -19.36 5.27 16.53
N ARG A 438 -18.24 5.62 17.18
CA ARG A 438 -17.69 7.00 17.23
C ARG A 438 -16.93 7.45 15.97
N GLY A 439 -16.85 6.58 14.95
CA GLY A 439 -16.25 6.87 13.66
C GLY A 439 -15.15 5.89 13.30
N ARG A 440 -14.71 5.93 12.03
CA ARG A 440 -13.62 5.11 11.53
C ARG A 440 -12.29 5.84 11.70
N GLY A 441 -11.29 5.15 12.23
CA GLY A 441 -9.91 5.60 12.33
C GLY A 441 -8.98 4.61 11.63
N ILE A 442 -7.72 5.02 11.39
CA ILE A 442 -6.72 4.16 10.77
C ILE A 442 -5.96 3.43 11.87
N ARG A 443 -5.95 2.09 11.82
CA ARG A 443 -5.15 1.25 12.70
C ARG A 443 -3.66 1.43 12.37
N ARG A 444 -2.86 1.80 13.36
CA ARG A 444 -1.42 2.02 13.21
C ARG A 444 -0.68 1.42 14.39
N ARG A 445 0.32 0.59 14.12
CA ARG A 445 1.15 -0.02 15.16
C ARG A 445 1.89 1.05 15.96
N VAL A 446 1.89 0.94 17.29
CA VAL A 446 2.67 1.83 18.16
C VAL A 446 4.00 1.17 18.52
N GLN A 447 5.09 1.71 17.97
CA GLN A 447 6.46 1.35 18.35
C GLN A 447 7.32 2.62 18.41
N SER A 448 8.42 2.55 19.16
CA SER A 448 9.35 3.66 19.42
C SER A 448 9.71 4.46 18.15
N SER A 449 10.14 3.78 17.07
CA SER A 449 10.56 4.39 15.80
C SER A 449 9.40 4.78 14.86
N THR A 450 8.16 4.44 15.17
CA THR A 450 7.04 4.65 14.23
C THR A 450 6.66 6.12 14.18
N LYS A 451 6.54 6.68 12.96
CA LYS A 451 6.14 8.07 12.75
C LYS A 451 4.72 8.31 13.28
N LEU A 452 4.54 9.44 13.96
CA LEU A 452 3.25 9.82 14.52
C LEU A 452 2.19 10.04 13.43
N PRO A 453 0.92 9.75 13.73
CA PRO A 453 -0.17 10.02 12.82
C PRO A 453 -0.44 11.52 12.70
N SER A 454 -0.50 12.00 11.46
CA SER A 454 -0.84 13.40 11.14
C SER A 454 -2.20 13.81 11.70
N LYS A 455 -3.14 12.87 11.74
CA LYS A 455 -4.46 13.06 12.33
C LYS A 455 -4.57 12.32 13.67
N TRP A 456 -3.99 12.90 14.71
CA TRP A 456 -3.98 12.34 16.08
C TRP A 456 -5.39 11.92 16.56
N HIS A 457 -6.41 12.68 16.18
CA HIS A 457 -7.77 12.55 16.70
C HIS A 457 -8.47 11.34 16.09
N GLU A 458 -8.16 11.02 14.83
CA GLU A 458 -8.65 9.80 14.15
C GLU A 458 -7.90 8.57 14.66
N PHE A 459 -6.62 8.71 15.01
CA PHE A 459 -5.82 7.63 15.58
C PHE A 459 -6.34 7.18 16.95
N LEU A 460 -6.67 8.11 17.85
CA LEU A 460 -7.20 7.81 19.19
C LEU A 460 -8.62 7.22 19.19
N ARG A 461 -9.32 7.18 18.05
CA ARG A 461 -10.66 6.56 17.93
C ARG A 461 -10.61 5.04 17.79
N VAL A 462 -9.44 4.46 17.53
CA VAL A 462 -9.24 3.02 17.35
C VAL A 462 -8.81 2.42 18.69
N ASN A 463 -9.58 1.48 19.23
CA ASN A 463 -9.35 0.90 20.56
C ASN A 463 -7.99 0.19 20.66
N GLU A 464 -7.58 -0.49 19.60
CA GLU A 464 -6.31 -1.21 19.52
C GLU A 464 -5.12 -0.25 19.52
N ASN A 465 -5.23 0.90 18.83
CA ASN A 465 -4.21 1.95 18.88
C ASN A 465 -4.05 2.50 20.31
N MET A 466 -5.18 2.74 21.00
CA MET A 466 -5.19 3.23 22.37
C MET A 466 -4.55 2.22 23.32
N THR A 467 -4.90 0.94 23.17
CA THR A 467 -4.35 -0.15 23.98
C THR A 467 -2.83 -0.24 23.81
N GLU A 468 -2.32 -0.23 22.58
CA GLU A 468 -0.88 -0.24 22.32
C GLU A 468 -0.18 1.04 22.81
N LEU A 469 -0.79 2.21 22.62
CA LEU A 469 -0.24 3.48 23.09
C LEU A 469 -0.13 3.52 24.62
N PHE A 470 -1.14 3.02 25.32
CA PHE A 470 -1.14 2.96 26.78
C PHE A 470 -0.04 2.04 27.30
N ALA A 471 0.09 0.84 26.70
CA ALA A 471 1.18 -0.07 27.02
C ALA A 471 2.56 0.56 26.76
N PHE A 472 2.72 1.23 25.62
CA PHE A 472 3.97 1.89 25.25
C PHE A 472 4.35 3.01 26.22
N LEU A 473 3.42 3.90 26.56
CA LEU A 473 3.68 5.02 27.49
C LEU A 473 3.85 4.54 28.93
N ALA A 474 3.09 3.53 29.37
CA ALA A 474 3.26 2.94 30.69
C ALA A 474 4.67 2.34 30.86
N ASN A 475 5.18 1.64 29.85
CA ASN A 475 6.55 1.11 29.87
C ASN A 475 7.60 2.24 29.93
N HIS A 476 7.37 3.34 29.20
CA HIS A 476 8.28 4.49 29.25
C HIS A 476 8.28 5.23 30.58
N ILE A 477 7.12 5.31 31.26
CA ILE A 477 7.05 5.83 32.62
C ILE A 477 7.90 4.98 33.58
N LEU A 478 7.83 3.64 33.48
CA LEU A 478 8.64 2.77 34.34
C LEU A 478 10.15 2.93 34.14
N SER A 479 10.58 3.32 32.94
CA SER A 479 11.99 3.57 32.63
C SER A 479 12.48 4.99 32.93
N ALA A 480 11.58 5.93 33.22
CA ALA A 480 11.91 7.34 33.38
C ALA A 480 12.32 7.67 34.82
N ASP A 481 13.35 8.49 34.99
CA ASP A 481 13.76 9.02 36.28
C ASP A 481 12.92 10.25 36.66
N PHE A 482 12.23 10.15 37.80
CA PHE A 482 11.39 11.19 38.39
C PHE A 482 11.95 11.74 39.72
N GLY A 483 13.15 11.30 40.12
CA GLY A 483 13.81 11.71 41.36
C GLY A 483 13.42 10.86 42.58
N SER A 484 14.35 10.75 43.53
CA SER A 484 14.29 9.80 44.67
C SER A 484 13.17 10.06 45.68
N ASN A 485 12.59 11.26 45.73
CA ASN A 485 11.56 11.65 46.69
C ASN A 485 10.14 11.72 46.09
N LYS A 486 9.94 11.23 44.86
CA LYS A 486 8.68 11.32 44.13
C LYS A 486 8.25 9.93 43.68
N GLN A 487 6.97 9.63 43.81
CA GLN A 487 6.41 8.32 43.45
C GLN A 487 5.48 8.45 42.25
N VAL A 488 5.71 7.64 41.20
CA VAL A 488 4.79 7.50 40.07
C VAL A 488 4.25 6.08 40.04
N ILE A 489 2.92 5.94 40.04
CA ILE A 489 2.25 4.63 39.98
C ILE A 489 1.43 4.55 38.70
N SER A 490 1.51 3.40 38.04
CA SER A 490 0.75 3.08 36.83
C SER A 490 -0.06 1.82 37.08
N ASN A 491 -1.36 1.83 36.78
CA ASN A 491 -2.21 0.64 36.91
C ASN A 491 -2.12 -0.31 35.69
N HIS A 492 -1.27 -0.01 34.70
CA HIS A 492 -1.12 -0.86 33.53
C HIS A 492 -0.40 -2.16 33.89
N ARG A 493 -1.06 -3.30 33.71
CA ARG A 493 -0.44 -4.62 33.92
C ARG A 493 0.53 -4.90 32.78
N SER A 494 1.81 -5.10 33.08
CA SER A 494 2.76 -5.61 32.09
C SER A 494 2.43 -7.07 31.77
N THR A 495 2.38 -7.40 30.49
CA THR A 495 2.13 -8.77 29.97
C THR A 495 3.13 -9.81 30.48
N SER A 496 4.24 -9.40 31.08
CA SER A 496 5.21 -10.29 31.74
C SER A 496 4.72 -10.91 33.05
N SER A 497 3.64 -10.41 33.65
CA SER A 497 3.09 -10.94 34.91
C SER A 497 2.05 -12.06 34.71
N LEU A 498 1.66 -12.39 33.48
CA LEU A 498 0.70 -13.46 33.17
C LEU A 498 1.31 -14.87 33.14
N GLN A 499 2.64 -15.01 33.26
CA GLN A 499 3.30 -16.33 33.33
C GLN A 499 3.52 -16.86 34.76
N SER A 500 3.20 -16.09 35.82
CA SER A 500 3.36 -16.57 37.21
C SER A 500 2.03 -16.90 37.91
N ALA A 501 0.92 -16.95 37.17
CA ALA A 501 -0.41 -17.24 37.72
C ALA A 501 -1.22 -18.17 36.80
N LEU A 502 -0.56 -19.20 36.26
CA LEU A 502 -1.20 -20.43 35.80
C LEU A 502 -0.52 -21.62 36.46
#